data_AF-A0A1Y2A5V3-F1
#
_entry.id   AF-A0A1Y2A5V3-F1
#
_cell.length_a   1.000
_cell.length_b   1.000
_cell.length_c   1.000
_cell.angle_alpha   90.00
_cell.angle_beta   90.00
_cell.angle_gamma   90.00
#
_symmetry.space_group_name_H-M   'P 1'
#
loop_
_entity.id
_entity.type
_entity.pdbx_description
1 polymer ?
#
loop_
_entity_poly.entity_id
_entity_poly.type
_entity_poly.pdbx_seq_one_letter_code
_entity_poly.pdbx_strand_id
1 'polypeptide(L)'
;MPSMILLGVVALLSIAAAVPYPPPIRCGERAVQVRLPPAFDGGNSSRYWTPYPVGWYFKPWDMVFASNPANLALRNFQYDPTPVDPAQPRGLVNDLGSFQIPGNDTVFTTYGVDTPDPLYPAVLHYSGTGILTGAFSDYSVLAWGCDENKLPYYVNYATFTELTQTPAGIDILSTSVTGMDSKTLAEIKRKLKALGNAEISGMADGLQPMTNDGARDGQPRVDTCDELCKSNVNLLAVLG
;
A
#
# COMPACT_ATOMS: atom_id res chain seq x y z
N MET A 1 -1.50 75.51 -7.60
CA MET A 1 -1.80 74.65 -6.44
C MET A 1 -1.43 73.23 -6.83
N PRO A 2 -0.36 72.62 -6.26
CA PRO A 2 0.04 71.27 -6.66
C PRO A 2 -0.77 70.23 -5.89
N SER A 3 -1.29 69.24 -6.61
CA SER A 3 -2.06 68.12 -6.07
C SER A 3 -1.09 66.99 -5.72
N MET A 4 -0.98 66.62 -4.44
CA MET A 4 -0.25 65.42 -4.01
C MET A 4 -1.13 64.18 -4.22
N ILE A 5 -0.61 63.18 -4.94
CA ILE A 5 -1.19 61.84 -5.01
C ILE A 5 -0.45 60.98 -3.99
N LEU A 6 -1.17 60.52 -2.97
CA LEU A 6 -0.69 59.63 -1.93
C LEU A 6 -0.80 58.18 -2.45
N LEU A 7 0.34 57.53 -2.75
CA LEU A 7 0.35 56.08 -3.01
C LEU A 7 0.28 55.33 -1.66
N GLY A 8 -0.86 54.71 -1.38
CA GLY A 8 -1.01 53.75 -0.29
C GLY A 8 -0.49 52.38 -0.70
N VAL A 9 0.59 51.93 -0.07
CA VAL A 9 1.09 50.54 -0.19
C VAL A 9 0.28 49.68 0.76
N VAL A 10 -0.58 48.82 0.22
CA VAL A 10 -1.26 47.77 0.99
C VAL A 10 -0.34 46.55 1.02
N ALA A 11 0.34 46.32 2.15
CA ALA A 11 1.08 45.11 2.40
C ALA A 11 0.08 43.98 2.75
N LEU A 12 -0.13 43.05 1.82
CA LEU A 12 -0.83 41.80 2.06
C LEU A 12 0.06 40.89 2.92
N LEU A 13 -0.22 40.83 4.22
CA LEU A 13 0.33 39.81 5.11
C LEU A 13 -0.36 38.47 4.78
N SER A 14 0.31 37.63 4.00
CA SER A 14 -0.07 36.23 3.84
C SER A 14 0.08 35.51 5.18
N ILE A 15 -1.04 35.28 5.86
CA ILE A 15 -1.10 34.39 7.01
C ILE A 15 -0.95 32.97 6.44
N ALA A 16 0.26 32.43 6.49
CA ALA A 16 0.45 30.99 6.28
C ALA A 16 -0.32 30.26 7.38
N ALA A 17 -1.49 29.72 7.05
CA ALA A 17 -2.22 28.85 7.94
C ALA A 17 -1.31 27.65 8.23
N ALA A 18 -0.80 27.56 9.45
CA ALA A 18 -0.04 26.40 9.90
C ALA A 18 -0.95 25.18 9.74
N VAL A 19 -0.62 24.31 8.79
CA VAL A 19 -1.32 23.04 8.61
C VAL A 19 -1.13 22.27 9.93
N PRO A 20 -2.19 21.96 10.69
CA PRO A 20 -2.03 21.26 11.96
C PRO A 20 -1.32 19.94 11.70
N TYR A 21 -0.19 19.73 12.40
CA TYR A 21 0.53 18.47 12.34
C TYR A 21 -0.44 17.33 12.69
N PRO A 22 -0.48 16.24 11.90
CA PRO A 22 -1.30 15.10 12.25
C PRO A 22 -0.90 14.59 13.64
N PRO A 23 -1.87 14.11 14.45
CA PRO A 23 -1.56 13.59 15.77
C PRO A 23 -0.51 12.47 15.67
N PRO A 24 0.35 12.30 16.69
CA PRO A 24 1.39 11.28 16.66
C PRO A 24 0.79 9.89 16.44
N ILE A 25 1.36 9.11 15.52
CA ILE A 25 0.97 7.73 15.28
C ILE A 25 1.31 6.92 16.53
N ARG A 26 0.31 6.23 17.08
CA ARG A 26 0.49 5.28 18.19
C ARG A 26 0.99 3.96 17.62
N CYS A 27 1.95 3.34 18.28
CA CYS A 27 2.55 2.08 17.84
C CYS A 27 2.37 0.96 18.87
N GLY A 28 2.59 -0.28 18.44
CA GLY A 28 2.48 -1.51 19.24
C GLY A 28 1.08 -2.12 19.21
N GLU A 29 0.91 -3.29 19.82
CA GLU A 29 -0.30 -4.10 19.69
C GLU A 29 -1.57 -3.37 20.16
N ARG A 30 -1.44 -2.56 21.21
CA ARG A 30 -2.58 -1.78 21.76
C ARG A 30 -3.09 -0.71 20.80
N ALA A 31 -2.29 -0.29 19.82
CA ALA A 31 -2.64 0.72 18.84
C ALA A 31 -3.29 0.13 17.57
N VAL A 32 -3.25 -1.19 17.38
CA VAL A 32 -3.76 -1.85 16.17
C VAL A 32 -5.24 -1.51 15.97
N GLN A 33 -5.60 -1.01 14.79
CA GLN A 33 -6.98 -0.87 14.35
C GLN A 33 -7.16 -1.66 13.06
N VAL A 34 -8.27 -2.38 12.95
CA VAL A 34 -8.62 -3.15 11.77
C VAL A 34 -10.01 -2.74 11.29
N ARG A 35 -10.28 -2.94 10.00
CA ARG A 35 -11.60 -2.82 9.39
C ARG A 35 -11.85 -3.92 8.38
N LEU A 36 -13.11 -4.09 7.97
CA LEU A 36 -13.45 -4.87 6.79
C LEU A 36 -13.23 -4.04 5.51
N PRO A 37 -12.93 -4.67 4.36
CA PRO A 37 -13.14 -4.05 3.05
C PRO A 37 -14.58 -3.51 2.92
N PRO A 38 -14.80 -2.35 2.27
CA PRO A 38 -16.15 -1.81 2.09
C PRO A 38 -17.15 -2.77 1.44
N ALA A 39 -16.66 -3.66 0.55
CA ALA A 39 -17.46 -4.70 -0.09
C ALA A 39 -18.13 -5.67 0.91
N PHE A 40 -17.59 -5.82 2.13
CA PHE A 40 -18.10 -6.75 3.14
C PHE A 40 -18.92 -6.12 4.26
N ASP A 41 -18.99 -4.80 4.34
CA ASP A 41 -19.72 -4.11 5.40
C ASP A 41 -20.51 -2.87 4.94
N GLY A 42 -20.58 -2.63 3.62
CA GLY A 42 -21.23 -1.46 3.04
C GLY A 42 -20.55 -0.14 3.40
N GLY A 43 -19.25 -0.18 3.71
CA GLY A 43 -18.45 0.99 4.09
C GLY A 43 -18.67 1.47 5.53
N ASN A 44 -19.38 0.72 6.36
CA ASN A 44 -19.70 1.13 7.73
C ASN A 44 -18.45 1.30 8.62
N SER A 45 -17.44 0.46 8.45
CA SER A 45 -16.19 0.52 9.23
C SER A 45 -15.39 1.82 9.02
N SER A 46 -15.56 2.49 7.87
CA SER A 46 -14.93 3.79 7.60
C SER A 46 -15.32 4.88 8.59
N ARG A 47 -16.40 4.70 9.37
CA ARG A 47 -16.83 5.65 10.42
C ARG A 47 -16.03 5.57 11.71
N TYR A 48 -15.44 4.41 12.00
CA TYR A 48 -14.75 4.13 13.27
C TYR A 48 -13.27 3.81 13.11
N TRP A 49 -12.81 3.71 11.86
CA TRP A 49 -11.43 3.46 11.49
C TRP A 49 -10.82 4.73 10.91
N THR A 50 -9.64 5.11 11.40
CA THR A 50 -8.95 6.31 10.92
C THR A 50 -8.01 5.97 9.76
N PRO A 51 -8.14 6.59 8.59
CA PRO A 51 -7.20 6.37 7.49
C PRO A 51 -5.81 6.93 7.80
N TYR A 52 -4.80 6.38 7.13
CA TYR A 52 -3.44 6.90 7.21
C TYR A 52 -3.35 8.34 6.70
N PRO A 53 -2.42 9.17 7.24
CA PRO A 53 -2.23 10.51 6.74
C PRO A 53 -1.61 10.49 5.34
N VAL A 54 -1.83 11.55 4.56
CA VAL A 54 -1.26 11.69 3.22
C VAL A 54 0.26 11.53 3.27
N GLY A 55 0.81 10.77 2.32
CA GLY A 55 2.24 10.48 2.24
C GLY A 55 2.72 9.35 3.14
N TRP A 56 1.91 8.88 4.10
CA TRP A 56 2.31 7.73 4.92
C TRP A 56 2.42 6.44 4.09
N TYR A 57 1.57 6.29 3.08
CA TYR A 57 1.57 5.13 2.19
C TYR A 57 2.79 5.08 1.25
N PHE A 58 3.40 6.22 0.92
CA PHE A 58 4.55 6.31 0.02
C PHE A 58 5.85 6.03 0.79
N LYS A 59 6.13 4.74 1.00
CA LYS A 59 7.32 4.21 1.66
C LYS A 59 7.81 2.98 0.88
N PRO A 60 9.07 2.59 1.01
CA PRO A 60 9.52 1.29 0.55
C PRO A 60 8.91 0.19 1.43
N TRP A 61 8.17 -0.73 0.83
CA TRP A 61 7.44 -1.79 1.53
C TRP A 61 7.92 -3.17 1.13
N ASP A 62 8.30 -4.00 2.08
CA ASP A 62 8.53 -5.42 1.85
C ASP A 62 7.25 -6.20 2.18
N MET A 63 6.79 -7.04 1.26
CA MET A 63 5.69 -7.95 1.57
C MET A 63 6.22 -9.07 2.45
N VAL A 64 5.74 -9.14 3.69
CA VAL A 64 6.29 -10.02 4.73
C VAL A 64 5.35 -11.17 5.08
N PHE A 65 4.04 -11.01 4.86
CA PHE A 65 3.09 -12.12 4.91
C PHE A 65 2.09 -12.03 3.77
N ALA A 66 1.60 -13.17 3.29
CA ALA A 66 0.50 -13.26 2.34
C ALA A 66 -0.38 -14.47 2.62
N SER A 67 -1.66 -14.38 2.26
CA SER A 67 -2.60 -15.51 2.33
C SER A 67 -2.90 -16.14 0.97
N ASN A 68 -2.70 -15.41 -0.14
CA ASN A 68 -2.92 -15.96 -1.47
C ASN A 68 -1.69 -16.74 -1.97
N PRO A 69 -1.88 -17.86 -2.70
CA PRO A 69 -0.79 -18.70 -3.16
C PRO A 69 0.08 -18.07 -4.26
N ALA A 70 -0.45 -17.10 -5.02
CA ALA A 70 0.30 -16.44 -6.10
C ALA A 70 1.46 -15.61 -5.53
N ASN A 71 1.22 -14.82 -4.48
CA ASN A 71 2.26 -14.07 -3.78
C ASN A 71 3.22 -15.02 -3.06
N LEU A 72 2.72 -16.07 -2.41
CA LEU A 72 3.56 -17.05 -1.71
C LEU A 72 4.50 -17.83 -2.66
N ALA A 73 4.21 -17.87 -3.96
CA ALA A 73 5.10 -18.46 -4.97
C ALA A 73 6.29 -17.54 -5.34
N LEU A 74 6.31 -16.30 -4.85
CA LEU A 74 7.36 -15.30 -5.10
C LEU A 74 8.34 -15.25 -3.92
N ARG A 75 9.49 -14.61 -4.14
CA ARG A 75 10.47 -14.30 -3.09
C ARG A 75 10.99 -12.87 -3.20
N ASN A 76 11.44 -12.33 -2.08
CA ASN A 76 12.03 -10.99 -1.96
C ASN A 76 11.15 -9.89 -2.60
N PHE A 77 9.84 -9.97 -2.34
CA PHE A 77 8.85 -9.06 -2.91
C PHE A 77 8.92 -7.68 -2.25
N GLN A 78 9.08 -6.67 -3.10
CA GLN A 78 9.20 -5.27 -2.76
C GLN A 78 8.10 -4.49 -3.48
N TYR A 79 7.44 -3.57 -2.77
CA TYR A 79 6.42 -2.68 -3.28
C TYR A 79 6.81 -1.22 -3.02
N ASP A 80 6.72 -0.38 -4.05
CA ASP A 80 7.27 0.97 -4.07
C ASP A 80 6.26 1.98 -4.62
N PRO A 81 5.17 2.26 -3.88
CA PRO A 81 4.12 3.15 -4.32
C PRO A 81 4.60 4.60 -4.30
N THR A 82 4.33 5.32 -5.39
CA THR A 82 4.63 6.75 -5.51
C THR A 82 3.46 7.50 -6.15
N PRO A 83 3.23 8.78 -5.85
CA PRO A 83 2.21 9.55 -6.56
C PRO A 83 2.62 9.71 -8.03
N VAL A 84 1.68 9.50 -8.96
CA VAL A 84 1.90 9.74 -10.40
C VAL A 84 2.23 11.21 -10.65
N ASP A 85 1.52 12.11 -9.97
CA ASP A 85 1.81 13.54 -9.93
C ASP A 85 2.19 13.94 -8.48
N PRO A 86 3.46 14.25 -8.19
CA PRO A 86 3.90 14.69 -6.88
C PRO A 86 3.18 15.95 -6.35
N ALA A 87 2.63 16.80 -7.23
CA ALA A 87 1.82 17.95 -6.82
C ALA A 87 0.41 17.54 -6.35
N GLN A 88 -0.01 16.30 -6.66
CA GLN A 88 -1.30 15.71 -6.29
C GLN A 88 -1.11 14.39 -5.54
N PRO A 89 -0.57 14.40 -4.31
CA PRO A 89 -0.27 13.18 -3.54
C PRO A 89 -1.50 12.39 -3.06
N ARG A 90 -2.71 12.87 -3.36
CA ARG A 90 -3.99 12.15 -3.16
C ARG A 90 -4.58 11.63 -4.47
N GLY A 91 -3.92 11.87 -5.60
CA GLY A 91 -4.35 11.43 -6.92
C GLY A 91 -3.90 10.01 -7.22
N LEU A 92 -3.68 9.71 -8.49
CA LEU A 92 -3.23 8.41 -8.96
C LEU A 92 -1.89 8.01 -8.32
N VAL A 93 -1.73 6.71 -8.10
CA VAL A 93 -0.52 6.12 -7.51
C VAL A 93 0.10 5.15 -8.52
N ASN A 94 1.41 5.26 -8.71
CA ASN A 94 2.19 4.25 -9.41
C ASN A 94 2.23 3.00 -8.52
N ASP A 95 1.68 1.90 -9.00
CA ASP A 95 1.76 0.60 -8.34
C ASP A 95 2.99 -0.13 -8.93
N LEU A 96 4.11 -0.11 -8.21
CA LEU A 96 5.36 -0.73 -8.65
C LEU A 96 5.76 -1.85 -7.69
N GLY A 97 5.63 -3.08 -8.16
CA GLY A 97 6.15 -4.26 -7.48
C GLY A 97 7.44 -4.74 -8.13
N SER A 98 8.37 -5.27 -7.33
CA SER A 98 9.54 -6.01 -7.83
C SER A 98 9.79 -7.25 -6.99
N PHE A 99 10.14 -8.36 -7.63
CA PHE A 99 10.28 -9.65 -6.96
C PHE A 99 11.23 -10.57 -7.73
N GLN A 100 11.56 -11.69 -7.10
CA GLN A 100 12.24 -12.82 -7.74
C GLN A 100 11.34 -14.06 -7.66
N ILE A 101 11.63 -15.06 -8.47
CA ILE A 101 10.97 -16.37 -8.44
C ILE A 101 11.93 -17.45 -7.93
N PRO A 102 11.44 -18.59 -7.43
CA PRO A 102 12.29 -19.68 -6.96
C PRO A 102 13.30 -20.14 -8.02
N GLY A 103 14.58 -20.24 -7.63
CA GLY A 103 15.65 -20.70 -8.53
C GLY A 103 16.10 -19.71 -9.60
N ASN A 104 15.62 -18.45 -9.59
CA ASN A 104 16.04 -17.42 -10.53
C ASN A 104 16.26 -16.08 -9.83
N ASP A 105 17.48 -15.57 -9.86
CA ASP A 105 17.88 -14.29 -9.23
C ASP A 105 17.53 -13.05 -10.07
N THR A 106 16.96 -13.22 -11.26
CA THR A 106 16.44 -12.10 -12.05
C THR A 106 15.37 -11.35 -11.26
N VAL A 107 15.53 -10.03 -11.13
CA VAL A 107 14.49 -9.16 -10.56
C VAL A 107 13.46 -8.87 -11.65
N PHE A 108 12.24 -9.35 -11.43
CA PHE A 108 11.08 -9.03 -12.24
C PHE A 108 10.35 -7.83 -11.65
N THR A 109 9.67 -7.07 -12.50
CA THR A 109 8.86 -5.92 -12.10
C THR A 109 7.43 -6.11 -12.59
N THR A 110 6.47 -5.65 -11.78
CA THR A 110 5.07 -5.48 -12.17
C THR A 110 4.71 -4.02 -11.99
N TYR A 111 3.97 -3.46 -12.95
CA TYR A 111 3.53 -2.08 -12.90
C TYR A 111 2.05 -1.92 -13.26
N GLY A 112 1.36 -1.12 -12.46
CA GLY A 112 0.03 -0.63 -12.73
C GLY A 112 -0.18 0.80 -12.24
N VAL A 113 -1.43 1.25 -12.34
CA VAL A 113 -1.85 2.54 -11.78
C VAL A 113 -3.05 2.31 -10.87
N ASP A 114 -2.89 2.75 -9.64
CA ASP A 114 -3.92 2.73 -8.62
C ASP A 114 -4.71 4.04 -8.65
N THR A 115 -6.04 3.92 -8.72
CA THR A 115 -6.97 5.04 -8.64
C THR A 115 -7.65 5.05 -7.27
N PRO A 116 -7.44 6.08 -6.42
CA PRO A 116 -8.13 6.16 -5.13
C PRO A 116 -9.65 6.21 -5.28
N ASP A 117 -10.34 5.43 -4.44
CA ASP A 117 -11.80 5.45 -4.38
C ASP A 117 -12.29 6.80 -3.81
N PRO A 118 -13.25 7.47 -4.46
CA PRO A 118 -13.72 8.79 -4.05
C PRO A 118 -14.61 8.78 -2.79
N LEU A 119 -15.18 7.63 -2.42
CA LEU A 119 -16.11 7.46 -1.30
C LEU A 119 -15.46 6.75 -0.11
N TYR A 120 -14.59 5.78 -0.36
CA TYR A 120 -14.00 4.94 0.68
C TYR A 120 -12.51 5.26 0.86
N PRO A 121 -12.11 5.86 2.00
CA PRO A 121 -10.72 6.21 2.22
C PRO A 121 -9.85 4.95 2.31
N ALA A 122 -8.61 5.06 1.82
CA ALA A 122 -7.64 3.98 1.77
C ALA A 122 -8.13 2.72 1.03
N VAL A 123 -8.95 2.95 0.00
CA VAL A 123 -9.28 1.98 -1.05
C VAL A 123 -8.70 2.50 -2.36
N LEU A 124 -8.09 1.62 -3.13
CA LEU A 124 -7.45 1.90 -4.42
C LEU A 124 -7.98 0.89 -5.44
N HIS A 125 -8.27 1.35 -6.65
CA HIS A 125 -8.61 0.49 -7.79
C HIS A 125 -7.37 0.34 -8.65
N TYR A 126 -6.78 -0.85 -8.63
CA TYR A 126 -5.62 -1.20 -9.44
C TYR A 126 -6.02 -1.47 -10.89
N SER A 127 -5.26 -0.90 -11.80
CA SER A 127 -5.28 -1.24 -13.22
C SER A 127 -3.89 -1.59 -13.72
N GLY A 128 -3.72 -2.83 -14.17
CA GLY A 128 -2.51 -3.28 -14.85
C GLY A 128 -2.29 -2.53 -16.18
N THR A 129 -1.03 -2.49 -16.61
CA THR A 129 -0.60 -1.79 -17.84
C THR A 129 0.13 -2.74 -18.79
N GLY A 130 0.31 -2.33 -20.04
CA GLY A 130 1.01 -3.13 -21.05
C GLY A 130 0.33 -4.49 -21.22
N ILE A 131 1.08 -5.59 -21.09
CA ILE A 131 0.51 -6.94 -21.18
C ILE A 131 -0.48 -7.29 -20.05
N LEU A 132 -0.48 -6.52 -18.95
CA LEU A 132 -1.42 -6.66 -17.84
C LEU A 132 -2.68 -5.79 -18.02
N THR A 133 -2.86 -5.14 -19.17
CA THR A 133 -4.09 -4.39 -19.45
C THR A 133 -5.29 -5.33 -19.36
N GLY A 134 -6.24 -5.02 -18.46
CA GLY A 134 -7.38 -5.88 -18.14
C GLY A 134 -7.24 -6.68 -16.83
N ALA A 135 -6.07 -6.68 -16.21
CA ALA A 135 -5.92 -7.09 -14.82
C ALA A 135 -6.40 -5.95 -13.90
N PHE A 136 -7.50 -6.20 -13.19
CA PHE A 136 -8.09 -5.27 -12.22
C PHE A 136 -8.19 -5.91 -10.85
N SER A 137 -7.98 -5.12 -9.80
CA SER A 137 -8.19 -5.52 -8.41
C SER A 137 -8.57 -4.31 -7.57
N ASP A 138 -9.40 -4.50 -6.55
CA ASP A 138 -9.61 -3.51 -5.50
C ASP A 138 -8.69 -3.81 -4.32
N TYR A 139 -7.89 -2.82 -3.94
CA TYR A 139 -7.03 -2.86 -2.77
C TYR A 139 -7.66 -2.09 -1.63
N SER A 140 -7.87 -2.75 -0.50
CA SER A 140 -8.42 -2.17 0.71
C SER A 140 -7.43 -2.29 1.85
N VAL A 141 -6.90 -1.16 2.32
CA VAL A 141 -6.07 -1.17 3.53
C VAL A 141 -6.95 -1.46 4.74
N LEU A 142 -6.73 -2.60 5.38
CA LEU A 142 -7.49 -3.10 6.52
C LEU A 142 -6.94 -2.58 7.84
N ALA A 143 -5.62 -2.45 7.93
CA ALA A 143 -4.91 -1.97 9.10
C ALA A 143 -3.63 -1.26 8.67
N TRP A 144 -3.19 -0.30 9.46
CA TRP A 144 -1.91 0.36 9.29
C TRP A 144 -1.42 0.88 10.65
N GLY A 145 -0.13 1.17 10.75
CA GLY A 145 0.45 1.71 11.96
C GLY A 145 1.93 1.43 12.05
N CYS A 146 2.41 1.24 13.27
CA CYS A 146 3.78 0.86 13.58
C CYS A 146 3.78 -0.14 14.73
N ASP A 147 4.79 -0.99 14.77
CA ASP A 147 5.00 -2.01 15.81
C ASP A 147 5.64 -1.40 17.09
N GLU A 148 5.91 -2.20 18.13
CA GLU A 148 6.55 -1.70 19.37
C GLU A 148 7.91 -1.00 19.09
N ASN A 149 8.62 -1.44 18.05
CA ASN A 149 9.92 -0.91 17.60
C ASN A 149 9.80 0.25 16.61
N LYS A 150 8.60 0.79 16.39
CA LYS A 150 8.32 1.89 15.46
C LYS A 150 8.50 1.53 13.99
N LEU A 151 8.53 0.25 13.63
CA LEU A 151 8.53 -0.20 12.25
C LEU A 151 7.13 -0.05 11.65
N PRO A 152 6.93 0.78 10.62
CA PRO A 152 5.65 0.92 9.95
C PRO A 152 5.21 -0.38 9.27
N TYR A 153 3.90 -0.64 9.30
CA TYR A 153 3.27 -1.73 8.57
C TYR A 153 1.91 -1.33 8.04
N TYR A 154 1.45 -2.00 6.99
CA TYR A 154 0.03 -2.05 6.66
C TYR A 154 -0.41 -3.44 6.23
N VAL A 155 -1.72 -3.65 6.29
CA VAL A 155 -2.42 -4.87 5.91
C VAL A 155 -3.35 -4.51 4.77
N ASN A 156 -3.20 -5.17 3.64
CA ASN A 156 -4.01 -4.97 2.46
C ASN A 156 -4.90 -6.17 2.22
N TYR A 157 -6.09 -5.93 1.69
CA TYR A 157 -6.91 -6.94 1.04
C TYR A 157 -6.95 -6.64 -0.44
N ALA A 158 -6.67 -7.63 -1.27
CA ALA A 158 -6.81 -7.56 -2.71
C ALA A 158 -7.92 -8.50 -3.19
N THR A 159 -8.77 -8.03 -4.11
CA THR A 159 -9.78 -8.88 -4.76
C THR A 159 -9.16 -9.79 -5.81
N PHE A 160 -9.90 -10.81 -6.20
CA PHE A 160 -9.55 -11.69 -7.31
C PHE A 160 -9.30 -10.90 -8.60
N THR A 161 -8.25 -11.26 -9.33
CA THR A 161 -7.92 -10.69 -10.64
C THR A 161 -8.18 -11.71 -11.73
N GLU A 162 -9.11 -11.42 -12.65
CA GLU A 162 -9.54 -12.37 -13.68
C GLU A 162 -8.46 -12.68 -14.72
N LEU A 163 -7.75 -11.66 -15.23
CA LEU A 163 -6.75 -11.84 -16.27
C LEU A 163 -5.60 -12.76 -15.84
N THR A 164 -5.09 -12.58 -14.61
CA THR A 164 -3.96 -13.35 -14.07
C THR A 164 -4.39 -14.53 -13.21
N GLN A 165 -5.70 -14.72 -13.01
CA GLN A 165 -6.28 -15.72 -12.10
C GLN A 165 -5.70 -15.63 -10.66
N THR A 166 -5.26 -14.44 -10.26
CA THR A 166 -4.69 -14.21 -8.93
C THR A 166 -5.80 -14.27 -7.88
N PRO A 167 -5.76 -15.20 -6.91
CA PRO A 167 -6.78 -15.32 -5.88
C PRO A 167 -6.85 -14.07 -5.00
N ALA A 168 -8.06 -13.75 -4.52
CA ALA A 168 -8.22 -12.76 -3.45
C ALA A 168 -7.39 -13.16 -2.23
N GLY A 169 -6.90 -12.18 -1.48
CA GLY A 169 -6.09 -12.45 -0.31
C GLY A 169 -5.78 -11.23 0.53
N ILE A 170 -5.17 -11.50 1.69
CA ILE A 170 -4.57 -10.50 2.56
C ILE A 170 -3.06 -10.58 2.43
N ASP A 171 -2.43 -9.45 2.27
CA ASP A 171 -0.98 -9.28 2.37
C ASP A 171 -0.65 -8.27 3.47
N ILE A 172 0.52 -8.47 4.08
CA ILE A 172 1.04 -7.60 5.11
C ILE A 172 2.39 -7.09 4.63
N LEU A 173 2.54 -5.77 4.64
CA LEU A 173 3.78 -5.12 4.28
C LEU A 173 4.39 -4.40 5.48
N SER A 174 5.71 -4.33 5.49
CA SER A 174 6.51 -3.64 6.51
C SER A 174 7.63 -2.87 5.80
N THR A 175 8.13 -1.78 6.39
CA THR A 175 9.36 -1.14 5.87
C THR A 175 10.63 -1.89 6.31
N SER A 176 10.47 -3.07 6.89
CA SER A 176 11.55 -3.98 7.26
C SER A 176 11.29 -5.36 6.67
N VAL A 177 12.30 -5.93 6.02
CA VAL A 177 12.30 -7.30 5.49
C VAL A 177 11.99 -8.36 6.57
N THR A 178 12.31 -8.08 7.83
CA THR A 178 12.01 -8.97 8.96
C THR A 178 10.57 -8.87 9.46
N GLY A 179 9.77 -7.95 8.90
CA GLY A 179 8.38 -7.72 9.31
C GLY A 179 8.24 -6.83 10.54
N MET A 180 7.23 -7.13 11.34
CA MET A 180 6.87 -6.44 12.58
C MET A 180 7.05 -7.37 13.79
N ASP A 181 7.06 -6.81 14.99
CA ASP A 181 7.06 -7.61 16.22
C ASP A 181 5.87 -8.60 16.27
N SER A 182 6.12 -9.76 16.90
CA SER A 182 5.17 -10.86 16.92
C SER A 182 3.87 -10.57 17.67
N LYS A 183 3.88 -9.65 18.65
CA LYS A 183 2.67 -9.26 19.39
C LYS A 183 1.75 -8.44 18.50
N THR A 184 2.32 -7.48 17.75
CA THR A 184 1.58 -6.67 16.78
C THR A 184 0.97 -7.56 15.69
N LEU A 185 1.73 -8.50 15.13
CA LEU A 185 1.19 -9.47 14.15
C LEU A 185 0.06 -10.34 14.74
N ALA A 186 0.25 -10.88 15.94
CA ALA A 186 -0.76 -11.71 16.61
C ALA A 186 -2.05 -10.91 16.87
N GLU A 187 -1.93 -9.65 17.27
CA GLU A 187 -3.07 -8.78 17.52
C GLU A 187 -3.81 -8.40 16.24
N ILE A 188 -3.08 -8.14 15.13
CA ILE A 188 -3.69 -7.95 13.81
C ILE A 188 -4.52 -9.17 13.43
N LYS A 189 -3.94 -10.38 13.46
CA LYS A 189 -4.66 -11.63 13.14
C LYS A 189 -5.89 -11.81 14.04
N ARG A 190 -5.73 -11.61 15.35
CA ARG A 190 -6.83 -11.73 16.32
C ARG A 190 -7.96 -10.75 16.02
N LYS A 191 -7.64 -9.47 15.76
CA LYS A 191 -8.66 -8.44 15.49
C LYS A 191 -9.34 -8.66 14.14
N LEU A 192 -8.62 -9.05 13.09
CA LEU A 192 -9.22 -9.38 11.79
C LEU A 192 -10.26 -10.49 11.92
N LYS A 193 -9.94 -11.56 12.65
CA LYS A 193 -10.88 -12.65 12.94
C LYS A 193 -12.09 -12.19 13.77
N ALA A 194 -11.87 -11.27 14.70
CA ALA A 194 -12.93 -10.72 15.53
C ALA A 194 -13.93 -9.82 14.77
N LEU A 195 -13.66 -9.48 13.50
CA LEU A 195 -14.62 -8.76 12.64
C LEU A 195 -15.82 -9.61 12.23
N GLY A 196 -15.76 -10.93 12.41
CA GLY A 196 -16.91 -11.84 12.17
C GLY A 196 -17.22 -12.11 10.70
N ASN A 197 -16.37 -11.69 9.77
CA ASN A 197 -16.45 -12.06 8.36
C ASN A 197 -15.64 -13.34 8.09
N ALA A 198 -16.28 -14.36 7.50
CA ALA A 198 -15.68 -15.68 7.31
C ALA A 198 -14.49 -15.67 6.33
N GLU A 199 -14.58 -14.89 5.25
CA GLU A 199 -13.51 -14.77 4.25
C GLU A 199 -12.26 -14.11 4.85
N ILE A 200 -12.43 -12.94 5.49
CA ILE A 200 -11.34 -12.23 6.17
C ILE A 200 -10.74 -13.07 7.31
N SER A 201 -11.57 -13.79 8.07
CA SER A 201 -11.10 -14.68 9.12
C SER A 201 -10.26 -15.83 8.55
N GLY A 202 -10.72 -16.44 7.46
CA GLY A 202 -9.99 -17.51 6.77
C GLY A 202 -8.66 -17.03 6.20
N MET A 203 -8.63 -15.85 5.58
CA MET A 203 -7.39 -15.24 5.07
C MET A 203 -6.42 -14.90 6.20
N ALA A 204 -6.91 -14.37 7.33
CA ALA A 204 -6.09 -14.07 8.49
C ALA A 204 -5.45 -15.33 9.11
N ASP A 205 -6.17 -16.46 9.11
CA ASP A 205 -5.65 -17.76 9.52
C ASP A 205 -4.64 -18.32 8.50
N GLY A 206 -4.87 -18.09 7.20
CA GLY A 206 -4.01 -18.52 6.10
C GLY A 206 -2.76 -17.69 5.86
N LEU A 207 -2.56 -16.58 6.59
CA LEU A 207 -1.39 -15.72 6.46
C LEU A 207 -0.09 -16.47 6.80
N GLN A 208 0.76 -16.62 5.79
CA GLN A 208 2.07 -17.27 5.86
C GLN A 208 3.20 -16.25 5.60
N PRO A 209 4.38 -16.43 6.19
CA PRO A 209 5.54 -15.60 5.88
C PRO A 209 5.91 -15.71 4.40
N MET A 210 6.25 -14.58 3.78
CA MET A 210 6.85 -14.56 2.44
C MET A 210 8.29 -15.07 2.51
N THR A 211 8.80 -15.62 1.40
CA THR A 211 10.22 -15.97 1.31
C THR A 211 11.04 -14.69 1.14
N ASN A 212 11.86 -14.37 2.13
CA ASN A 212 12.89 -13.34 2.02
C ASN A 212 14.24 -13.96 2.39
N ASP A 213 15.06 -14.26 1.37
CA ASP A 213 16.25 -15.11 1.49
C ASP A 213 17.57 -14.31 1.45
N GLY A 214 17.48 -12.98 1.43
CA GLY A 214 18.64 -12.09 1.39
C GLY A 214 19.33 -11.99 0.02
N ALA A 215 18.83 -12.65 -1.04
CA ALA A 215 19.42 -12.55 -2.38
C ALA A 215 19.41 -11.11 -2.92
N ARG A 216 18.52 -10.24 -2.41
CA ARG A 216 18.46 -8.81 -2.74
C ARG A 216 19.22 -7.91 -1.75
N ASP A 217 19.93 -8.46 -0.77
CA ASP A 217 20.65 -7.66 0.22
C ASP A 217 21.75 -6.81 -0.44
N GLY A 218 21.72 -5.51 -0.18
CA GLY A 218 22.65 -4.55 -0.77
C GLY A 218 22.39 -4.22 -2.25
N GLN A 219 21.40 -4.85 -2.90
CA GLN A 219 20.97 -4.45 -4.23
C GLN A 219 20.12 -3.17 -4.16
N PRO A 220 20.20 -2.29 -5.19
CA PRO A 220 19.32 -1.15 -5.26
C PRO A 220 17.86 -1.61 -5.40
N ARG A 221 16.97 -0.90 -4.70
CA ARG A 221 15.53 -1.08 -4.81
C ARG A 221 15.06 -0.52 -6.16
N VAL A 222 14.07 -1.16 -6.77
CA VAL A 222 13.45 -0.67 -8.00
C VAL A 222 12.34 0.29 -7.59
N ASP A 223 12.61 1.59 -7.63
CA ASP A 223 11.72 2.67 -7.16
C ASP A 223 11.17 3.54 -8.31
N THR A 224 11.60 3.26 -9.54
CA THR A 224 11.19 3.93 -10.76
C THR A 224 10.97 2.90 -11.86
N CYS A 225 10.08 3.24 -12.81
CA CYS A 225 9.65 2.33 -13.87
C CYS A 225 9.68 3.08 -15.21
N ASP A 226 10.55 2.64 -16.10
CA ASP A 226 10.63 3.13 -17.48
C ASP A 226 9.52 2.52 -18.36
N GLU A 227 9.48 2.89 -19.64
CA GLU A 227 8.44 2.39 -20.55
C GLU A 227 8.50 0.86 -20.76
N LEU A 228 9.70 0.25 -20.66
CA LEU A 228 9.82 -1.20 -20.75
C LEU A 228 9.21 -1.87 -19.51
N CYS A 229 9.52 -1.37 -18.32
CA CYS A 229 8.91 -1.80 -17.06
C CYS A 229 7.38 -1.64 -17.09
N LYS A 230 6.86 -0.48 -17.53
CA LYS A 230 5.40 -0.23 -17.67
C LYS A 230 4.73 -1.12 -18.70
N SER A 231 5.47 -1.64 -19.67
CA SER A 231 4.91 -2.59 -20.64
C SER A 231 4.64 -3.97 -20.03
N ASN A 232 5.23 -4.28 -18.87
CA ASN A 232 5.19 -5.57 -18.19
C ASN A 232 5.67 -6.77 -19.05
N VAL A 233 6.27 -6.56 -20.22
CA VAL A 233 6.63 -7.63 -21.16
C VAL A 233 7.63 -8.65 -20.60
N ASN A 234 8.45 -8.23 -19.63
CA ASN A 234 9.40 -9.12 -18.95
C ASN A 234 8.70 -10.18 -18.07
N LEU A 235 7.40 -10.01 -17.81
CA LEU A 235 6.59 -10.99 -17.08
C LEU A 235 6.08 -12.14 -17.97
N LEU A 236 6.21 -12.09 -19.30
CA LEU A 236 5.76 -13.19 -20.17
C LEU A 236 6.39 -14.53 -19.78
N ALA A 237 7.69 -14.53 -19.45
CA ALA A 237 8.39 -15.74 -19.01
C ALA A 237 7.92 -16.27 -17.65
N VAL A 238 7.18 -15.47 -16.88
CA VAL A 238 6.69 -15.80 -15.54
C VAL A 238 5.19 -16.14 -15.55
N LEU A 239 4.41 -15.48 -16.40
CA LEU A 239 2.96 -15.62 -16.49
C LEU A 239 2.51 -16.76 -17.42
N GLY A 240 3.38 -17.22 -18.32
CA GLY A 240 3.09 -18.28 -19.30
C GLY A 240 2.90 -17.74 -20.71
#